data_AF-A0A2V8TIC8-F1
#
_entry.id   AF-A0A2V8TIC8-F1
#
_cell.length_a   1.000
_cell.length_b   1.000
_cell.length_c   1.000
_cell.angle_alpha   90.00
_cell.angle_beta   90.00
_cell.angle_gamma   90.00
#
_symmetry.space_group_name_H-M   'P 1'
#
loop_
_entity.id
_entity.type
_entity.pdbx_description
1 polymer ?
#
loop_
_entity_poly.entity_id
_entity_poly.type
_entity_poly.pdbx_seq_one_letter_code
_entity_poly.pdbx_strand_id
1 'polypeptide(L)'
;MLRRLGSFALIVFAGLAWAQTPRRQLSAAQAQEFEAALQSNPNDRTARSALLDYYFINPRLDPAEAIPARRRHILWLIENTPADKLAGSPAATIDAAGHRLADPQGFRLASNAWRAQTARPGIDTAALVNAAYFFKLSDKGFTISLLERALTQEPANKEIGARLGDEYALAIMGVTMLNQNGFPLGADPSQTQSVLAKQAREALNTLRNPYVLAKAGYMLSFQGAILRGAGKLAFDTAPLAESTLQRAVGLAPGDPDVANYLEQHHAIQREIQAAAGARRAR
;
A
#
# COMPACT_ATOMS: atom_id res chain seq x y z
N MET A 1 -10.08 21.22 -30.32
CA MET A 1 -10.03 19.75 -30.48
C MET A 1 -8.76 19.21 -29.84
N LEU A 2 -8.95 18.17 -29.02
CA LEU A 2 -8.02 17.56 -28.07
C LEU A 2 -6.64 17.21 -28.67
N ARG A 3 -5.58 17.88 -28.23
CA ARG A 3 -4.18 17.38 -28.27
C ARG A 3 -3.27 18.40 -27.58
N ARG A 4 -3.05 18.27 -26.26
CA ARG A 4 -1.89 18.77 -25.47
C ARG A 4 -2.09 18.70 -23.94
N LEU A 5 -2.81 17.70 -23.42
CA LEU A 5 -2.89 17.42 -21.97
C LEU A 5 -1.97 16.27 -21.50
N GLY A 6 -1.12 15.74 -22.39
CA GLY A 6 -0.38 14.48 -22.15
C GLY A 6 1.09 14.60 -21.73
N SER A 7 1.58 15.78 -21.32
CA SER A 7 3.03 15.95 -21.03
C SER A 7 3.35 16.53 -19.65
N PHE A 8 2.39 16.52 -18.72
CA PHE A 8 2.60 16.96 -17.34
C PHE A 8 2.71 15.75 -16.39
N ALA A 9 3.75 14.93 -16.56
CA ALA A 9 4.27 13.99 -15.55
C ALA A 9 5.46 13.24 -16.13
N LEU A 10 6.60 13.91 -16.31
CA LEU A 10 7.91 13.26 -16.50
C LEU A 10 8.97 14.33 -16.29
N ILE A 11 10.05 13.97 -15.60
CA ILE A 11 11.12 14.83 -15.03
C ILE A 11 10.70 15.26 -13.61
N VAL A 12 11.15 14.67 -12.51
CA VAL A 12 12.43 13.99 -12.18
C VAL A 12 12.15 12.82 -11.22
N PHE A 13 12.59 11.61 -11.55
CA PHE A 13 13.19 10.68 -10.58
C PHE A 13 14.12 9.76 -11.38
N ALA A 14 15.43 9.98 -11.22
CA ALA A 14 16.43 9.02 -11.67
C ALA A 14 16.16 7.71 -10.91
N GLY A 15 15.55 6.75 -11.59
CA GLY A 15 15.44 5.41 -11.07
C GLY A 15 16.84 4.86 -10.89
N LEU A 16 17.27 4.71 -9.64
CA LEU A 16 18.14 3.60 -9.27
C LEU A 16 17.35 2.32 -9.57
N ALA A 17 17.36 1.94 -10.84
CA ALA A 17 16.99 0.61 -11.27
C ALA A 17 18.04 -0.31 -10.65
N TRP A 18 17.74 -0.82 -9.46
CA TRP A 18 18.34 -2.07 -9.04
C TRP A 18 18.09 -3.04 -10.18
N ALA A 19 19.15 -3.43 -10.88
CA ALA A 19 19.10 -4.54 -11.80
C ALA A 19 18.63 -5.74 -10.96
N GLN A 20 17.33 -6.01 -10.99
CA GLN A 20 16.81 -7.24 -10.43
C GLN A 20 17.41 -8.33 -11.29
N THR A 21 18.29 -9.13 -10.71
CA THR A 21 18.75 -10.37 -11.33
C THR A 21 17.51 -11.09 -11.84
N PRO A 22 17.44 -11.50 -13.12
CA PRO A 22 16.27 -12.20 -13.64
C PRO A 22 15.95 -13.35 -12.69
N ARG A 23 14.78 -13.32 -12.02
CA ARG A 23 14.35 -14.45 -11.21
C ARG A 23 14.25 -15.64 -12.14
N ARG A 24 15.09 -16.65 -11.92
CA ARG A 24 15.02 -17.91 -12.66
C ARG A 24 13.61 -18.48 -12.46
N GLN A 25 12.82 -18.52 -13.53
CA GLN A 25 11.49 -19.12 -13.49
C GLN A 25 11.64 -20.62 -13.26
N LEU A 26 10.93 -21.15 -12.26
CA LEU A 26 10.82 -22.59 -12.03
C LEU A 26 10.19 -23.28 -13.24
N SER A 27 10.67 -24.47 -13.59
CA SER A 27 9.97 -25.36 -14.50
C SER A 27 8.81 -26.07 -13.78
N ALA A 28 7.88 -26.67 -14.54
CA ALA A 28 6.78 -27.45 -13.96
C ALA A 28 7.30 -28.65 -13.12
N ALA A 29 8.36 -29.31 -13.57
CA ALA A 29 8.98 -30.42 -12.82
C ALA A 29 9.57 -29.93 -11.49
N GLN A 30 10.28 -28.80 -11.49
CA GLN A 30 10.82 -28.23 -10.25
C GLN A 30 9.72 -27.75 -9.30
N ALA A 31 8.61 -27.22 -9.83
CA ALA A 31 7.44 -26.87 -9.01
C ALA A 31 6.82 -28.12 -8.36
N GLN A 32 6.70 -29.23 -9.10
CA GLN A 32 6.22 -30.50 -8.53
C GLN A 32 7.15 -31.05 -7.45
N GLU A 33 8.47 -30.96 -7.64
CA GLU A 33 9.46 -31.33 -6.62
C GLU A 33 9.31 -30.50 -5.35
N PHE A 34 9.12 -29.18 -5.47
CA PHE A 34 8.87 -28.31 -4.33
C PHE A 34 7.53 -28.56 -3.65
N GLU A 35 6.47 -28.85 -4.40
CA GLU A 35 5.17 -29.25 -3.84
C GLU A 35 5.29 -30.55 -3.03
N ALA A 36 6.02 -31.54 -3.55
CA ALA A 36 6.29 -32.78 -2.83
C ALA A 36 7.16 -32.55 -1.58
N ALA A 37 8.18 -31.69 -1.68
CA ALA A 37 9.03 -31.34 -0.55
C ALA A 37 8.24 -30.67 0.59
N LEU A 38 7.28 -29.80 0.27
CA LEU A 38 6.43 -29.15 1.26
C LEU A 38 5.47 -30.10 1.98
N GLN A 39 5.18 -31.27 1.44
CA GLN A 39 4.41 -32.29 2.17
C GLN A 39 5.21 -32.87 3.34
N SER A 40 6.53 -33.02 3.17
CA SER A 40 7.43 -33.54 4.21
C SER A 40 7.99 -32.45 5.11
N ASN A 41 8.19 -31.24 4.57
CA ASN A 41 8.69 -30.08 5.28
C ASN A 41 7.86 -28.83 4.97
N PRO A 42 6.68 -28.66 5.60
CA PRO A 42 5.77 -27.56 5.29
C PRO A 42 6.36 -26.17 5.61
N ASN A 43 7.37 -26.12 6.48
CA ASN A 43 8.08 -24.91 6.91
C ASN A 43 9.21 -24.48 5.96
N ASP A 44 9.43 -25.18 4.83
CA ASP A 44 10.40 -24.74 3.83
C ASP A 44 9.93 -23.44 3.15
N ARG A 45 10.36 -22.33 3.74
CA ARG A 45 10.05 -20.98 3.27
C ARG A 45 10.57 -20.72 1.86
N THR A 46 11.72 -21.29 1.50
CA THR A 46 12.34 -21.09 0.18
C THR A 46 11.50 -21.77 -0.89
N ALA A 47 11.12 -23.04 -0.69
CA ALA A 47 10.25 -23.78 -1.59
C ALA A 47 8.89 -23.08 -1.75
N ARG A 48 8.27 -22.65 -0.63
CA ARG A 48 6.98 -21.97 -0.66
C ARG A 48 7.03 -20.62 -1.36
N SER A 49 8.07 -19.82 -1.11
CA SER A 49 8.26 -18.54 -1.81
C SER A 49 8.42 -18.75 -3.32
N ALA A 50 9.20 -19.77 -3.71
CA ALA A 50 9.44 -20.07 -5.12
C ALA A 50 8.16 -20.55 -5.83
N LEU A 51 7.35 -21.38 -5.17
CA LEU A 51 6.04 -21.81 -5.68
C LEU A 51 5.06 -20.64 -5.82
N LEU A 52 4.96 -19.76 -4.83
CA LEU A 52 4.11 -18.57 -4.93
C LEU A 52 4.50 -17.70 -6.11
N ASP A 53 5.80 -17.46 -6.31
CA ASP A 53 6.30 -16.74 -7.47
C ASP A 53 5.94 -17.46 -8.78
N TYR A 54 6.20 -18.77 -8.86
CA TYR A 54 5.89 -19.59 -10.04
C TYR A 54 4.42 -19.45 -10.45
N TYR A 55 3.48 -19.62 -9.52
CA TYR A 55 2.06 -19.51 -9.82
C TYR A 55 1.60 -18.08 -10.09
N PHE A 56 2.23 -17.08 -9.45
CA PHE A 56 1.84 -15.67 -9.57
C PHE A 56 2.33 -15.05 -10.88
N ILE A 57 3.62 -15.19 -11.19
CA ILE A 57 4.27 -14.46 -12.28
C ILE A 57 4.24 -15.19 -13.62
N ASN A 58 3.96 -16.51 -13.66
CA ASN A 58 3.97 -17.28 -14.90
C ASN A 58 2.64 -17.09 -15.67
N PRO A 59 2.61 -16.30 -16.76
CA PRO A 59 1.39 -16.02 -17.49
C PRO A 59 0.91 -17.22 -18.32
N ARG A 60 1.77 -18.25 -18.51
CA ARG A 60 1.45 -19.44 -19.31
C ARG A 60 0.68 -20.50 -18.53
N LEU A 61 0.61 -20.38 -17.20
CA LEU A 61 -0.17 -21.31 -16.38
C LEU A 61 -1.66 -21.04 -16.51
N ASP A 62 -2.42 -22.11 -16.66
CA ASP A 62 -3.87 -22.09 -16.60
C ASP A 62 -4.30 -21.53 -15.22
N PRO A 63 -5.14 -20.46 -15.18
CA PRO A 63 -5.73 -19.99 -13.93
C PRO A 63 -6.41 -21.09 -13.11
N ALA A 64 -7.01 -22.09 -13.76
CA ALA A 64 -7.65 -23.22 -13.07
C ALA A 64 -6.66 -24.07 -12.25
N GLU A 65 -5.39 -24.09 -12.64
CA GLU A 65 -4.30 -24.74 -11.90
C GLU A 65 -3.68 -23.78 -10.86
N ALA A 66 -3.35 -22.56 -11.30
CA ALA A 66 -2.60 -21.61 -10.48
C ALA A 66 -3.40 -21.08 -9.28
N ILE A 67 -4.70 -20.79 -9.45
CA ILE A 67 -5.55 -20.22 -8.39
C ILE A 67 -5.65 -21.15 -7.16
N PRO A 68 -6.07 -22.43 -7.28
CA PRO A 68 -6.18 -23.29 -6.11
C PRO A 68 -4.81 -23.57 -5.46
N ALA A 69 -3.73 -23.68 -6.24
CA ALA A 69 -2.39 -23.87 -5.68
C ALA A 69 -1.93 -22.66 -4.86
N ARG A 70 -2.06 -21.45 -5.40
CA ARG A 70 -1.77 -20.20 -4.67
C ARG A 70 -2.59 -20.10 -3.39
N ARG A 71 -3.90 -20.34 -3.49
CA ARG A 71 -4.81 -20.29 -2.35
C ARG A 71 -4.33 -21.16 -1.19
N ARG A 72 -3.93 -22.42 -1.46
CA ARG A 72 -3.39 -23.33 -0.42
C ARG A 72 -2.16 -22.73 0.27
N HIS A 73 -1.19 -22.24 -0.49
CA HIS A 73 0.04 -21.71 0.10
C HIS A 73 -0.18 -20.43 0.90
N ILE A 74 -1.07 -19.55 0.41
CA ILE A 74 -1.42 -18.30 1.07
C ILE A 74 -2.14 -18.58 2.39
N LEU A 75 -3.17 -19.43 2.38
CA LEU A 75 -3.88 -19.81 3.60
C LEU A 75 -2.94 -20.42 4.63
N TRP A 76 -2.05 -21.32 4.20
CA TRP A 76 -1.06 -21.91 5.10
C TRP A 76 -0.17 -20.84 5.75
N LEU A 77 0.31 -19.84 4.99
CA LEU A 77 1.12 -18.74 5.54
C LEU A 77 0.36 -17.93 6.58
N ILE A 78 -0.89 -17.60 6.30
CA ILE A 78 -1.75 -16.85 7.21
C ILE A 78 -1.98 -17.64 8.50
N GLU A 79 -2.24 -18.93 8.39
CA GLU A 79 -2.61 -19.79 9.52
C GLU A 79 -1.41 -20.17 10.40
N ASN A 80 -0.24 -20.39 9.81
CA ASN A 80 0.91 -20.97 10.50
C ASN A 80 2.03 -19.96 10.76
N THR A 81 2.23 -18.99 9.87
CA THR A 81 3.35 -18.04 9.93
C THR A 81 2.89 -16.60 9.63
N PRO A 82 1.87 -16.06 10.32
CA PRO A 82 1.26 -14.78 9.94
C PRO A 82 2.23 -13.59 10.02
N ALA A 83 3.26 -13.68 10.87
CA ALA A 83 4.29 -12.66 11.03
C ALA A 83 5.43 -12.76 9.99
N ASP A 84 5.54 -13.84 9.21
CA ASP A 84 6.60 -13.95 8.20
C ASP A 84 6.38 -12.91 7.09
N LYS A 85 7.46 -12.25 6.66
CA LYS A 85 7.42 -11.26 5.56
C LYS A 85 6.81 -11.81 4.27
N LEU A 86 6.89 -13.12 4.03
CA LEU A 86 6.29 -13.79 2.88
C LEU A 86 4.75 -13.71 2.94
N ALA A 87 4.14 -13.80 4.12
CA ALA A 87 2.69 -13.70 4.31
C ALA A 87 2.15 -12.31 3.93
N GLY A 88 2.96 -11.27 4.08
CA GLY A 88 2.65 -9.90 3.64
C GLY A 88 3.17 -9.52 2.25
N SER A 89 3.65 -10.47 1.46
CA SER A 89 4.22 -10.20 0.13
C SER A 89 3.15 -10.04 -0.95
N PRO A 90 3.43 -9.33 -2.07
CA PRO A 90 2.52 -9.24 -3.21
C PRO A 90 2.13 -10.60 -3.81
N ALA A 91 3.04 -11.59 -3.79
CA ALA A 91 2.76 -12.93 -4.29
C ALA A 91 1.78 -13.70 -3.38
N ALA A 92 1.70 -13.31 -2.10
CA ALA A 92 0.85 -13.92 -1.09
C ALA A 92 -0.49 -13.19 -0.85
N THR A 93 -0.86 -12.23 -1.72
CA THR A 93 -2.21 -11.64 -1.69
C THR A 93 -3.17 -12.42 -2.58
N ILE A 94 -4.46 -12.27 -2.30
CA ILE A 94 -5.54 -12.73 -3.15
C ILE A 94 -6.44 -11.52 -3.37
N ASP A 95 -6.75 -11.19 -4.61
CA ASP A 95 -7.79 -10.21 -4.91
C ASP A 95 -9.09 -10.93 -5.26
N ALA A 96 -10.22 -10.33 -4.89
CA ALA A 96 -11.53 -10.89 -5.19
C ALA A 96 -11.90 -10.79 -6.68
N ALA A 97 -11.36 -9.81 -7.41
CA ALA A 97 -11.70 -9.52 -8.81
C ALA A 97 -10.60 -8.73 -9.52
N GLY A 98 -10.72 -8.55 -10.83
CA GLY A 98 -9.97 -7.53 -11.59
C GLY A 98 -8.73 -8.02 -12.34
N HIS A 99 -8.34 -9.29 -12.22
CA HIS A 99 -7.23 -9.87 -12.99
C HIS A 99 -7.37 -11.39 -13.16
N ARG A 100 -6.52 -12.00 -13.99
CA ARG A 100 -6.59 -13.43 -14.37
C ARG A 100 -6.48 -14.42 -13.19
N LEU A 101 -5.88 -13.99 -12.08
CA LEU A 101 -5.66 -14.81 -10.88
C LEU A 101 -6.60 -14.40 -9.75
N ALA A 102 -7.62 -13.58 -10.03
CA ALA A 102 -8.61 -13.18 -9.05
C ALA A 102 -9.38 -14.41 -8.56
N ASP A 103 -9.62 -14.46 -7.26
CA ASP A 103 -10.19 -15.62 -6.59
C ASP A 103 -11.16 -15.16 -5.49
N PRO A 104 -12.44 -14.92 -5.83
CA PRO A 104 -13.44 -14.47 -4.86
C PRO A 104 -13.58 -15.43 -3.67
N GLN A 105 -13.46 -16.75 -3.89
CA GLN A 105 -13.55 -17.74 -2.83
C GLN A 105 -12.33 -17.69 -1.92
N GLY A 106 -11.13 -17.68 -2.51
CA GLY A 106 -9.87 -17.57 -1.79
C GLY A 106 -9.76 -16.27 -1.00
N PHE A 107 -10.24 -15.16 -1.56
CA PHE A 107 -10.30 -13.87 -0.86
C PHE A 107 -11.13 -13.96 0.43
N ARG A 108 -12.32 -14.55 0.37
CA ARG A 108 -13.16 -14.74 1.57
C ARG A 108 -12.48 -15.62 2.62
N LEU A 109 -11.86 -16.72 2.18
CA LEU A 109 -11.16 -17.64 3.09
C LEU A 109 -9.95 -16.95 3.76
N ALA A 110 -9.11 -16.28 2.98
CA ALA A 110 -7.95 -15.55 3.48
C ALA A 110 -8.35 -14.37 4.39
N SER A 111 -9.42 -13.65 4.03
CA SER A 111 -10.01 -12.60 4.88
C SER A 111 -10.41 -13.16 6.25
N ASN A 112 -11.12 -14.29 6.26
CA ASN A 112 -11.54 -14.92 7.51
C ASN A 112 -10.34 -15.40 8.34
N ALA A 113 -9.34 -16.01 7.71
CA ALA A 113 -8.12 -16.44 8.37
C ALA A 113 -7.34 -15.26 8.99
N TRP A 114 -7.17 -14.16 8.26
CA TRP A 114 -6.52 -12.95 8.80
C TRP A 114 -7.30 -12.33 9.95
N ARG A 115 -8.64 -12.25 9.84
CA ARG A 115 -9.48 -11.76 10.94
C ARG A 115 -9.34 -12.65 12.19
N ALA A 116 -9.30 -13.97 12.01
CA ALA A 116 -9.08 -14.90 13.11
C ALA A 116 -7.69 -14.74 13.76
N GLN A 117 -6.63 -14.54 12.96
CA GLN A 117 -5.29 -14.29 13.50
C GLN A 117 -5.20 -12.99 14.28
N THR A 118 -5.72 -11.90 13.70
CA THR A 118 -5.62 -10.55 14.29
C THR A 118 -6.53 -10.34 15.50
N ALA A 119 -7.50 -11.24 15.72
CA ALA A 119 -8.31 -11.30 16.93
C ALA A 119 -7.59 -11.94 18.13
N ARG A 120 -6.46 -12.65 17.91
CA ARG A 120 -5.74 -13.31 19.00
C ARG A 120 -5.09 -12.29 19.94
N PRO A 121 -5.21 -12.48 21.27
CA PRO A 121 -4.42 -11.70 22.23
C PRO A 121 -2.92 -11.89 21.99
N GLY A 122 -2.14 -10.82 22.12
CA GLY A 122 -0.67 -10.88 21.96
C GLY A 122 -0.19 -11.18 20.53
N ILE A 123 -1.03 -10.96 19.51
CA ILE A 123 -0.63 -11.09 18.11
C ILE A 123 0.54 -10.15 17.79
N ASP A 124 1.53 -10.69 17.08
CA ASP A 124 2.73 -9.98 16.66
C ASP A 124 2.41 -8.78 15.75
N THR A 125 3.17 -7.69 15.89
CA THR A 125 2.98 -6.46 15.10
C THR A 125 3.19 -6.70 13.61
N ALA A 126 4.13 -7.56 13.21
CA ALA A 126 4.34 -7.89 11.80
C ALA A 126 3.13 -8.63 11.23
N ALA A 127 2.47 -9.48 12.01
CA ALA A 127 1.22 -10.13 11.58
C ALA A 127 0.08 -9.12 11.40
N LEU A 128 -0.04 -8.12 12.28
CA LEU A 128 -0.99 -7.01 12.10
C LEU A 128 -0.72 -6.21 10.81
N VAL A 129 0.55 -5.91 10.54
CA VAL A 129 0.98 -5.17 9.34
C VAL A 129 0.73 -5.97 8.06
N ASN A 130 1.02 -7.28 8.07
CA ASN A 130 0.76 -8.16 6.93
C ASN A 130 -0.75 -8.25 6.63
N ALA A 131 -1.58 -8.39 7.66
CA ALA A 131 -3.03 -8.37 7.52
C ALA A 131 -3.52 -7.01 6.99
N ALA A 132 -2.99 -5.90 7.51
CA ALA A 132 -3.33 -4.56 7.04
C ALA A 132 -3.04 -4.37 5.54
N TYR A 133 -1.93 -4.93 5.05
CA TYR A 133 -1.59 -4.94 3.63
C TYR A 133 -2.62 -5.70 2.78
N PHE A 134 -3.09 -6.85 3.25
CA PHE A 134 -4.14 -7.63 2.57
C PHE A 134 -5.47 -6.86 2.43
N PHE A 135 -5.86 -6.09 3.46
CA PHE A 135 -7.14 -5.37 3.49
C PHE A 135 -7.10 -3.97 2.89
N LYS A 136 -5.92 -3.46 2.51
CA LYS A 136 -5.66 -2.04 2.15
C LYS A 136 -6.73 -1.35 1.29
N LEU A 137 -7.25 -2.03 0.26
CA LEU A 137 -8.30 -1.47 -0.61
C LEU A 137 -9.69 -2.07 -0.36
N SER A 138 -9.77 -3.26 0.23
CA SER A 138 -11.02 -3.99 0.43
C SER A 138 -11.74 -3.60 1.73
N ASP A 139 -11.00 -3.19 2.77
CA ASP A 139 -11.53 -2.75 4.05
C ASP A 139 -10.59 -1.75 4.73
N LYS A 140 -10.67 -0.47 4.31
CA LYS A 140 -9.79 0.61 4.79
C LYS A 140 -9.90 0.84 6.30
N GLY A 141 -11.13 0.74 6.84
CA GLY A 141 -11.36 0.94 8.27
C GLY A 141 -10.66 -0.13 9.09
N PHE A 142 -10.78 -1.41 8.67
CA PHE A 142 -10.08 -2.50 9.33
C PHE A 142 -8.56 -2.37 9.19
N THR A 143 -8.04 -2.04 8.00
CA THR A 143 -6.61 -1.76 7.79
C THR A 143 -6.08 -0.70 8.75
N ILE A 144 -6.76 0.45 8.87
CA ILE A 144 -6.35 1.53 9.80
C ILE A 144 -6.32 0.99 11.24
N SER A 145 -7.38 0.29 11.68
CA SER A 145 -7.43 -0.25 13.05
C SER A 145 -6.31 -1.24 13.37
N LEU A 146 -5.86 -2.04 12.39
CA LEU A 146 -4.75 -2.96 12.56
C LEU A 146 -3.42 -2.22 12.70
N LEU A 147 -3.19 -1.19 11.89
CA LEU A 147 -1.99 -0.37 11.93
C LEU A 147 -1.92 0.48 13.20
N GLU A 148 -3.05 1.01 13.68
CA GLU A 148 -3.13 1.71 14.97
C GLU A 148 -2.77 0.79 16.14
N ARG A 149 -3.29 -0.45 16.13
CA ARG A 149 -2.93 -1.47 17.13
C ARG A 149 -1.44 -1.80 17.07
N ALA A 150 -0.88 -1.98 15.87
CA ALA A 150 0.53 -2.27 15.70
C ALA A 150 1.41 -1.10 16.19
N LEU A 151 1.02 0.14 15.87
CA LEU A 151 1.74 1.34 16.30
C LEU A 151 1.61 1.59 17.82
N THR A 152 0.50 1.19 18.44
CA THR A 152 0.35 1.23 19.90
C THR A 152 1.36 0.30 20.59
N GLN A 153 1.64 -0.86 19.99
CA GLN A 153 2.65 -1.79 20.50
C GLN A 153 4.08 -1.31 20.23
N GLU A 154 4.31 -0.64 19.08
CA GLU A 154 5.62 -0.12 18.71
C GLU A 154 5.57 1.39 18.33
N PRO A 155 5.43 2.30 19.31
CA PRO A 155 5.17 3.72 19.02
C PRO A 155 6.27 4.45 18.24
N ALA A 156 7.51 3.95 18.33
CA ALA A 156 8.67 4.53 17.65
C ALA A 156 8.93 3.92 16.25
N ASN A 157 8.14 2.92 15.82
CA ASN A 157 8.37 2.26 14.54
C ASN A 157 7.99 3.17 13.36
N LYS A 158 9.03 3.68 12.69
CA LYS A 158 8.89 4.58 11.52
C LYS A 158 8.07 3.96 10.40
N GLU A 159 8.24 2.66 10.13
CA GLU A 159 7.59 1.99 9.01
C GLU A 159 6.08 1.82 9.27
N ILE A 160 5.69 1.40 10.47
CA ILE A 160 4.27 1.26 10.85
C ILE A 160 3.60 2.64 10.83
N GLY A 161 4.26 3.65 11.40
CA GLY A 161 3.78 5.03 11.38
C GLY A 161 3.56 5.52 9.94
N ALA A 162 4.54 5.32 9.06
CA ALA A 162 4.44 5.68 7.66
C ALA A 162 3.26 4.98 6.95
N ARG A 163 3.10 3.66 7.14
CA ARG A 163 1.99 2.89 6.57
C ARG A 163 0.64 3.42 7.05
N LEU A 164 0.49 3.72 8.35
CA LEU A 164 -0.75 4.31 8.87
C LEU A 164 -1.02 5.70 8.26
N GLY A 165 0.02 6.51 8.08
CA GLY A 165 -0.08 7.81 7.42
C GLY A 165 -0.56 7.70 5.97
N ASP A 166 -0.06 6.71 5.22
CA ASP A 166 -0.54 6.41 3.87
C ASP A 166 -2.05 6.10 3.86
N GLU A 167 -2.51 5.25 4.78
CA GLU A 167 -3.91 4.83 4.82
C GLU A 167 -4.85 5.98 5.23
N TYR A 168 -4.43 6.87 6.13
CA TYR A 168 -5.18 8.09 6.41
C TYR A 168 -5.30 8.99 5.18
N ALA A 169 -4.20 9.22 4.46
CA ALA A 169 -4.24 10.02 3.23
C ALA A 169 -5.16 9.39 2.17
N LEU A 170 -5.08 8.06 1.97
CA LEU A 170 -5.95 7.34 1.04
C LEU A 170 -7.43 7.46 1.41
N ALA A 171 -7.77 7.35 2.70
CA ALA A 171 -9.14 7.54 3.18
C ALA A 171 -9.63 8.98 2.94
N ILE A 172 -8.82 9.99 3.26
CA ILE A 172 -9.14 11.41 3.08
C ILE A 172 -9.40 11.74 1.61
N MET A 173 -8.56 11.21 0.72
CA MET A 173 -8.67 11.41 -0.72
C MET A 173 -9.74 10.51 -1.37
N GLY A 174 -10.35 9.58 -0.63
CA GLY A 174 -11.36 8.66 -1.16
C GLY A 174 -10.81 7.71 -2.23
N VAL A 175 -9.54 7.31 -2.14
CA VAL A 175 -8.88 6.50 -3.18
C VAL A 175 -9.47 5.10 -3.24
N THR A 176 -9.99 4.73 -4.41
CA THR A 176 -10.64 3.44 -4.67
C THR A 176 -9.78 2.47 -5.46
N MET A 177 -8.74 2.96 -6.14
CA MET A 177 -7.90 2.13 -7.01
C MET A 177 -6.46 2.63 -7.03
N LEU A 178 -5.52 1.69 -7.00
CA LEU A 178 -4.08 1.93 -7.16
C LEU A 178 -3.57 1.16 -8.38
N ASN A 179 -2.52 1.66 -9.03
CA ASN A 179 -1.76 0.87 -10.01
C ASN A 179 -0.71 -0.03 -9.32
N GLN A 180 -0.01 -0.83 -10.11
CA GLN A 180 1.05 -1.74 -9.63
C GLN A 180 2.20 -1.04 -8.88
N ASN A 181 2.38 0.26 -9.08
CA ASN A 181 3.40 1.08 -8.42
C ASN A 181 2.84 1.80 -7.19
N GLY A 182 1.58 1.56 -6.81
CA GLY A 182 0.93 2.20 -5.67
C GLY A 182 0.42 3.61 -5.92
N PHE A 183 0.38 4.08 -7.17
CA PHE A 183 -0.21 5.38 -7.49
C PHE A 183 -1.72 5.29 -7.65
N PRO A 184 -2.48 6.31 -7.19
CA PRO A 184 -3.92 6.29 -7.27
C PRO A 184 -4.40 6.50 -8.70
N LEU A 185 -5.24 5.57 -9.16
CA LEU A 185 -5.89 5.62 -10.47
C LEU A 185 -7.30 6.19 -10.39
N GLY A 186 -7.94 6.12 -9.23
CA GLY A 186 -9.31 6.56 -9.03
C GLY A 186 -9.56 7.01 -7.60
N ALA A 187 -10.47 7.98 -7.47
CA ALA A 187 -11.01 8.42 -6.21
C ALA A 187 -12.52 8.57 -6.36
N ASP A 188 -13.25 8.28 -5.28
CA ASP A 188 -14.70 8.43 -5.20
C ASP A 188 -15.03 9.67 -4.34
N PRO A 189 -15.62 10.72 -4.94
CA PRO A 189 -15.98 11.93 -4.21
C PRO A 189 -16.88 11.65 -3.00
N SER A 190 -17.76 10.65 -3.05
CA SER A 190 -18.62 10.30 -1.92
C SER A 190 -17.82 9.80 -0.71
N GLN A 191 -16.69 9.13 -0.96
CA GLN A 191 -15.82 8.61 0.10
C GLN A 191 -15.01 9.71 0.78
N THR A 192 -14.73 10.82 0.11
CA THR A 192 -13.99 11.95 0.70
C THR A 192 -14.70 12.58 1.89
N GLN A 193 -16.02 12.40 2.00
CA GLN A 193 -16.89 12.88 3.08
C GLN A 193 -17.40 11.75 4.00
N SER A 194 -16.91 10.52 3.79
CA SER A 194 -17.26 9.37 4.63
C SER A 194 -16.88 9.58 6.10
N VAL A 195 -17.52 8.82 6.99
CA VAL A 195 -17.16 8.79 8.42
C VAL A 195 -15.68 8.51 8.59
N LEU A 196 -15.13 7.54 7.84
CA LEU A 196 -13.71 7.19 7.89
C LEU A 196 -12.81 8.35 7.46
N ALA A 197 -13.15 9.06 6.38
CA ALA A 197 -12.38 10.22 5.92
C ALA A 197 -12.43 11.39 6.92
N LYS A 198 -13.53 11.56 7.66
CA LYS A 198 -13.64 12.55 8.74
C LYS A 198 -12.78 12.14 9.94
N GLN A 199 -12.86 10.88 10.36
CA GLN A 199 -12.02 10.32 11.42
C GLN A 199 -10.53 10.43 11.09
N ALA A 200 -10.14 10.16 9.85
CA ALA A 200 -8.76 10.30 9.39
C ALA A 200 -8.27 11.76 9.51
N ARG A 201 -9.08 12.76 9.10
CA ARG A 201 -8.73 14.17 9.28
C ARG A 201 -8.57 14.54 10.75
N GLU A 202 -9.47 14.07 11.60
CA GLU A 202 -9.43 14.33 13.04
C GLU A 202 -8.20 13.67 13.69
N ALA A 203 -7.87 12.45 13.29
CA ALA A 203 -6.67 11.76 13.72
C ALA A 203 -5.42 12.56 13.33
N LEU A 204 -5.34 13.07 12.10
CA LEU A 204 -4.22 13.93 11.71
C LEU A 204 -4.12 15.19 12.57
N ASN A 205 -5.22 15.77 13.06
CA ASN A 205 -5.18 16.94 13.94
C ASN A 205 -4.73 16.64 15.38
N THR A 206 -4.95 15.43 15.86
CA THR A 206 -4.79 15.06 17.28
C THR A 206 -3.60 14.15 17.56
N LEU A 207 -3.18 13.34 16.58
CA LEU A 207 -2.06 12.41 16.72
C LEU A 207 -0.75 13.15 16.99
N ARG A 208 0.10 12.50 17.79
CA ARG A 208 1.44 12.98 18.17
C ARG A 208 2.57 12.10 17.63
N ASN A 209 2.28 11.20 16.70
CA ASN A 209 3.30 10.39 16.04
C ASN A 209 3.84 11.12 14.80
N PRO A 210 5.12 11.56 14.79
CA PRO A 210 5.67 12.35 13.69
C PRO A 210 5.70 11.57 12.37
N TYR A 211 5.88 10.25 12.40
CA TYR A 211 6.00 9.42 11.19
C TYR A 211 4.66 9.24 10.47
N VAL A 212 3.57 9.11 11.24
CA VAL A 212 2.20 9.11 10.67
C VAL A 212 1.91 10.43 9.98
N LEU A 213 2.16 11.54 10.66
CA LEU A 213 1.90 12.88 10.14
C LEU A 213 2.77 13.18 8.91
N ALA A 214 4.07 12.88 8.98
CA ALA A 214 5.01 13.11 7.90
C ALA A 214 4.55 12.39 6.62
N LYS A 215 4.23 11.10 6.73
CA LYS A 215 3.85 10.31 5.57
C LYS A 215 2.46 10.67 5.04
N ALA A 216 1.49 10.91 5.92
CA ALA A 216 0.16 11.37 5.51
C ALA A 216 0.22 12.71 4.77
N GLY A 217 0.95 13.68 5.32
CA GLY A 217 1.15 14.98 4.69
C GLY A 217 1.85 14.88 3.34
N TYR A 218 2.88 14.06 3.22
CA TYR A 218 3.54 13.80 1.93
C TYR A 218 2.59 13.20 0.88
N MET A 219 1.78 12.20 1.25
CA MET A 219 0.80 11.60 0.34
C MET A 219 -0.29 12.57 -0.07
N LEU A 220 -0.83 13.35 0.87
CA LEU A 220 -1.79 14.41 0.58
C LEU A 220 -1.19 15.45 -0.38
N SER A 221 0.09 15.79 -0.22
CA SER A 221 0.79 16.69 -1.14
C SER A 221 0.92 16.06 -2.54
N PHE A 222 1.66 14.98 -2.64
CA PHE A 222 2.13 14.44 -3.91
C PHE A 222 1.01 13.74 -4.69
N GLN A 223 0.34 12.78 -4.05
CA GLN A 223 -0.74 12.04 -4.72
C GLN A 223 -2.01 12.89 -4.86
N GLY A 224 -2.27 13.77 -3.90
CA GLY A 224 -3.39 14.72 -4.01
C GLY A 224 -3.21 15.69 -5.18
N ALA A 225 -1.99 16.20 -5.42
CA ALA A 225 -1.69 17.02 -6.60
C ALA A 225 -1.91 16.25 -7.91
N ILE A 226 -1.49 14.98 -7.98
CA ILE A 226 -1.71 14.12 -9.15
C ILE A 226 -3.21 13.93 -9.41
N LEU A 227 -3.98 13.54 -8.39
CA LEU A 227 -5.42 13.30 -8.54
C LEU A 227 -6.18 14.58 -8.91
N ARG A 228 -5.82 15.70 -8.29
CA ARG A 228 -6.41 17.00 -8.60
C ARG A 228 -6.09 17.46 -10.02
N GLY A 229 -4.82 17.33 -10.44
CA GLY A 229 -4.39 17.65 -11.81
C GLY A 229 -5.11 16.80 -12.86
N ALA A 230 -5.47 15.56 -12.52
CA ALA A 230 -6.26 14.66 -13.34
C ALA A 230 -7.79 14.89 -13.26
N GLY A 231 -8.26 15.88 -12.49
CA GLY A 231 -9.69 16.15 -12.28
C GLY A 231 -10.43 15.07 -11.46
N LYS A 232 -9.69 14.22 -10.74
CA LYS A 232 -10.23 13.10 -9.95
C LYS A 232 -10.44 13.42 -8.47
N LEU A 233 -9.99 14.59 -8.03
CA LEU A 233 -10.17 15.07 -6.67
C LEU A 233 -10.77 16.48 -6.68
N ALA A 234 -11.90 16.64 -5.98
CA ALA A 234 -12.68 17.88 -6.00
C ALA A 234 -12.14 19.00 -5.11
N PHE A 235 -11.23 18.69 -4.19
CA PHE A 235 -10.68 19.64 -3.23
C PHE A 235 -9.16 19.70 -3.30
N ASP A 236 -8.59 20.81 -2.82
CA ASP A 236 -7.16 20.99 -2.71
C ASP A 236 -6.64 20.39 -1.40
N THR A 237 -5.74 19.42 -1.50
CA THR A 237 -5.10 18.77 -0.35
C THR A 237 -3.90 19.55 0.18
N ALA A 238 -3.37 20.51 -0.57
CA ALA A 238 -2.12 21.20 -0.22
C ALA A 238 -2.14 21.88 1.15
N PRO A 239 -3.21 22.61 1.57
CA PRO A 239 -3.24 23.23 2.90
C PRO A 239 -3.23 22.20 4.05
N LEU A 240 -3.92 21.07 3.86
CA LEU A 240 -3.91 19.98 4.84
C LEU A 240 -2.54 19.29 4.88
N ALA A 241 -1.91 19.11 3.72
CA ALA A 241 -0.56 18.57 3.64
C ALA A 241 0.45 19.46 4.39
N GLU A 242 0.46 20.76 4.13
CA GLU A 242 1.35 21.74 4.77
C GLU A 242 1.22 21.70 6.30
N SER A 243 0.00 21.87 6.82
CA SER A 243 -0.26 21.87 8.27
C SER A 243 0.10 20.54 8.94
N THR A 244 -0.13 19.41 8.26
CA THR A 244 0.23 18.08 8.76
C THR A 244 1.76 17.90 8.81
N LEU A 245 2.47 18.32 7.77
CA LEU A 245 3.94 18.23 7.67
C LEU A 245 4.64 19.15 8.67
N GLN A 246 4.17 20.39 8.83
CA GLN A 246 4.69 21.31 9.84
C GLN A 246 4.57 20.73 11.25
N ARG A 247 3.43 20.11 11.57
CA ARG A 247 3.24 19.42 12.86
C ARG A 247 4.19 18.22 13.01
N ALA A 248 4.41 17.45 11.95
CA ALA A 248 5.37 16.35 11.97
C ALA A 248 6.79 16.84 12.30
N VAL A 249 7.25 17.91 11.63
CA VAL A 249 8.56 18.54 11.89
C VAL A 249 8.63 19.09 13.32
N GLY A 250 7.58 19.74 13.80
CA GLY A 250 7.53 20.24 15.18
C GLY A 250 7.64 19.14 16.25
N LEU A 251 7.16 17.93 15.94
CA LEU A 251 7.26 16.76 16.83
C LEU A 251 8.60 16.02 16.71
N ALA A 252 9.33 16.19 15.60
CA ALA A 252 10.62 15.55 15.34
C ALA A 252 11.60 16.50 14.63
N PRO A 253 12.01 17.63 15.25
CA PRO A 253 12.74 18.71 14.59
C PRO A 253 14.17 18.33 14.15
N GLY A 254 14.71 17.22 14.66
CA GLY A 254 16.03 16.69 14.28
C GLY A 254 15.99 15.50 13.34
N ASP A 255 14.82 15.06 12.89
CA ASP A 255 14.70 13.91 11.99
C ASP A 255 14.72 14.37 10.51
N PRO A 256 15.82 14.15 9.77
CA PRO A 256 15.95 14.64 8.40
C PRO A 256 14.95 14.01 7.43
N ASP A 257 14.50 12.78 7.69
CA ASP A 257 13.49 12.12 6.85
C ASP A 257 12.14 12.84 6.95
N VAL A 258 11.79 13.30 8.16
CA VAL A 258 10.56 14.07 8.41
C VAL A 258 10.65 15.46 7.78
N ALA A 259 11.77 16.16 7.94
CA ALA A 259 12.00 17.48 7.36
C ALA A 259 11.94 17.46 5.81
N ASN A 260 12.56 16.45 5.19
CA ASN A 260 12.60 16.28 3.74
C ASN A 260 11.20 16.21 3.11
N TYR A 261 10.19 15.65 3.80
CA TYR A 261 8.83 15.63 3.27
C TYR A 261 8.18 17.02 3.17
N LEU A 262 8.47 17.94 4.09
CA LEU A 262 8.01 19.32 4.02
C LEU A 262 8.70 20.07 2.87
N GLU A 263 10.01 19.87 2.71
CA GLU A 263 10.77 20.46 1.60
C GLU A 263 10.23 20.00 0.24
N GLN A 264 9.95 18.70 0.09
CA GLN A 264 9.33 18.15 -1.12
C GLN A 264 7.94 18.76 -1.37
N HIS A 265 7.13 18.95 -0.33
CA HIS A 265 5.84 19.63 -0.48
C HIS A 265 6.01 21.05 -1.01
N HIS A 266 6.91 21.85 -0.44
CA HIS A 266 7.19 23.20 -0.93
C HIS A 266 7.70 23.21 -2.37
N ALA A 267 8.54 22.24 -2.77
CA ALA A 267 9.00 22.07 -4.14
C ALA A 267 7.83 21.81 -5.11
N ILE A 268 6.94 20.88 -4.78
CA ILE A 268 5.73 20.57 -5.56
C ILE A 268 4.86 21.82 -5.72
N GLN A 269 4.65 22.60 -4.65
CA GLN A 269 3.84 23.82 -4.73
C GLN A 269 4.47 24.89 -5.63
N ARG A 270 5.79 25.09 -5.58
CA ARG A 270 6.49 26.02 -6.48
C ARG A 270 6.31 25.63 -7.95
N GLU A 271 6.44 24.34 -8.27
CA GLU A 271 6.26 23.83 -9.64
C GLU A 271 4.82 24.06 -10.15
N ILE A 272 3.82 23.77 -9.31
CA ILE A 272 2.40 24.00 -9.66
C ILE A 272 2.12 25.49 -9.91
N GLN A 273 2.64 26.37 -9.07
CA GLN A 273 2.48 27.82 -9.21
C GLN A 273 3.15 28.34 -10.49
N ALA A 274 4.38 27.91 -10.78
CA ALA A 274 5.09 28.27 -12.00
C ALA A 274 4.32 27.83 -13.26
N ALA A 275 3.78 26.61 -13.26
CA ALA A 275 2.97 26.10 -14.36
C ALA A 275 1.66 26.88 -14.55
N ALA A 276 1.01 27.30 -13.45
CA ALA A 276 -0.21 28.12 -13.52
C ALA A 276 0.07 29.54 -14.06
N GLY A 277 1.17 30.16 -13.62
CA GLY A 277 1.61 31.47 -14.14
C GLY A 277 1.90 31.44 -15.64
N ALA A 278 2.62 30.41 -16.11
CA ALA A 278 2.93 30.24 -17.53
C ALA A 278 1.69 30.04 -18.42
N ARG A 279 0.60 29.45 -17.89
CA ARG A 279 -0.67 29.30 -18.62
C ARG A 279 -1.47 30.60 -18.70
N ARG A 280 -1.34 31.50 -17.72
CA ARG A 280 -2.04 32.80 -17.72
C ARG A 280 -1.36 33.84 -18.61
N ALA A 281 -0.07 33.67 -18.89
CA ALA A 281 0.72 34.55 -19.76
C ALA A 281 0.62 34.20 -21.26
N ARG A 282 -0.14 33.15 -21.63
CA ARG A 282 -0.41 32.71 -23.01
C ARG A 282 -1.86 32.95 -23.36
#